data_AF-A0A1J5FBJ4-F1
#
_entry.id   AF-A0A1J5FBJ4-F1
#
_cell.length_a   1.000
_cell.length_b   1.000
_cell.length_c   1.000
_cell.angle_alpha   90.00
_cell.angle_beta   90.00
_cell.angle_gamma   90.00
#
_symmetry.space_group_name_H-M   'P 1'
#
loop_
_entity.id
_entity.type
_entity.pdbx_description
1 polymer ?
#
loop_
_entity_poly.entity_id
_entity_poly.type
_entity_poly.pdbx_seq_one_letter_code
_entity_poly.pdbx_strand_id
1 'polypeptide(L)'
;MIKKVEVIKGCISCRNCETVCPNIFKVGKTSEVISHDYVGNESEILQAELMCPVNVIKVQKDGNFTLSFKEAILKDKKMLTKDILEVTFETNNFTFKPGQYISLQMKDLLGKFSRSYSIAKADVGFFTLTIKLLKKGRGSEFINKLTVGKKITFLGALGNFQLQNTNNKKVFVATGTGLAPMIAMLQKTPKDVEKVIIFGVRYETDIYNKKLLESFENTKVIIKVSQPSDSYIGEVGRVTDCMSEVGLEDEVYICGNPAMVDSFKESLINRGHPLPLIFSESFTISRVYPGFFQDIVYNGNVPGVHFFSWFIIAISLLVIPALWYYFAIHKNLYGDFVFGTTFSGFLWDVSWWSVVFVMVIRPLADLFPKIGLLGKGVSLRKAFGILSSSIVVTILFGGFLLDTNTFLNYFTSHKWSLNSPLISRLSEVTALILLLTSNTFSQIQLGIWWKRIQRLSYVYFISGGIIAGIYAPLKVYPIMSVVIILWILAQLRIKLWK
;
A
#
# COMPACT_ATOMS: atom_id res chain seq x y z
N MET A 1 -11.58 -11.64 31.26
CA MET A 1 -12.30 -10.36 31.17
C MET A 1 -11.51 -9.41 30.28
N ILE A 2 -12.15 -8.54 29.51
CA ILE A 2 -11.44 -7.50 28.75
C ILE A 2 -10.94 -6.44 29.73
N LYS A 3 -9.62 -6.18 29.72
CA LYS A 3 -8.97 -5.19 30.60
C LYS A 3 -8.84 -3.83 29.94
N LYS A 4 -8.52 -3.82 28.65
CA LYS A 4 -8.23 -2.59 27.91
C LYS A 4 -8.54 -2.76 26.44
N VAL A 5 -9.14 -1.75 25.84
CA VAL A 5 -9.28 -1.61 24.39
C VAL A 5 -8.56 -0.34 23.98
N GLU A 6 -7.69 -0.43 22.98
CA GLU A 6 -6.98 0.73 22.45
C GLU A 6 -6.99 0.75 20.91
N VAL A 7 -7.05 1.95 20.34
CA VAL A 7 -6.88 2.18 18.90
C VAL A 7 -5.51 2.84 18.68
N ILE A 8 -4.54 2.09 18.17
CA ILE A 8 -3.21 2.62 17.86
C ILE A 8 -3.22 3.45 16.56
N LYS A 9 -2.15 4.22 16.31
CA LYS A 9 -2.03 5.06 15.10
C LYS A 9 -2.12 4.20 13.82
N GLY A 10 -2.78 4.74 12.79
CA GLY A 10 -2.95 4.07 11.50
C GLY A 10 -4.39 3.71 11.13
N CYS A 11 -5.38 4.14 11.92
CA CYS A 11 -6.79 3.97 11.58
C CYS A 11 -7.13 4.65 10.23
N ILE A 12 -7.93 3.98 9.42
CA ILE A 12 -8.34 4.43 8.07
C ILE A 12 -9.81 4.89 8.01
N SER A 13 -10.45 5.04 9.17
CA SER A 13 -11.86 5.38 9.30
C SER A 13 -12.83 4.52 8.46
N CYS A 14 -12.56 3.21 8.37
CA CYS A 14 -13.44 2.27 7.65
C CYS A 14 -14.80 2.03 8.33
N ARG A 15 -15.02 2.55 9.55
CA ARG A 15 -16.22 2.41 10.38
C ARG A 15 -16.60 1.00 10.86
N ASN A 16 -15.89 -0.06 10.45
CA ASN A 16 -16.19 -1.44 10.86
C ASN A 16 -16.37 -1.62 12.39
N CYS A 17 -15.52 -0.99 13.21
CA CYS A 17 -15.57 -1.12 14.66
C CYS A 17 -16.79 -0.43 15.28
N GLU A 18 -17.14 0.77 14.81
CA GLU A 18 -18.35 1.49 15.21
C GLU A 18 -19.61 0.76 14.74
N THR A 19 -19.58 0.12 13.55
CA THR A 19 -20.71 -0.70 13.08
C THR A 19 -20.92 -1.94 13.95
N VAL A 20 -19.85 -2.58 14.40
CA VAL A 20 -19.91 -3.81 15.20
C VAL A 20 -20.21 -3.50 16.67
N CYS A 21 -19.59 -2.48 17.23
CA CYS A 21 -19.68 -2.13 18.65
C CYS A 21 -19.81 -0.61 18.83
N PRO A 22 -20.98 -0.01 18.48
CA PRO A 22 -21.19 1.43 18.51
C PRO A 22 -21.14 2.01 19.93
N ASN A 23 -21.36 1.19 20.96
CA ASN A 23 -21.28 1.60 22.37
C ASN A 23 -19.83 1.90 22.80
N ILE A 24 -18.85 1.28 22.15
CA ILE A 24 -17.43 1.37 22.52
C ILE A 24 -16.64 2.20 21.51
N PHE A 25 -16.95 2.14 20.22
CA PHE A 25 -16.19 2.83 19.18
C PHE A 25 -17.02 3.89 18.45
N LYS A 26 -16.40 5.04 18.21
CA LYS A 26 -16.91 6.08 17.31
C LYS A 26 -15.87 6.41 16.24
N VAL A 27 -16.29 6.66 15.01
CA VAL A 27 -15.35 6.92 13.90
C VAL A 27 -15.60 8.27 13.24
N GLY A 28 -14.68 9.20 13.52
CA GLY A 28 -14.52 10.46 12.81
C GLY A 28 -13.40 10.38 11.77
N LYS A 29 -12.39 11.25 11.90
CA LYS A 29 -11.14 11.19 11.10
C LYS A 29 -10.27 9.96 11.43
N THR A 30 -10.40 9.45 12.64
CA THR A 30 -9.88 8.17 13.12
C THR A 30 -10.91 7.52 14.03
N SER A 31 -10.75 6.23 14.34
CA SER A 31 -11.55 5.54 15.35
C SER A 31 -11.05 5.89 16.74
N GLU A 32 -12.00 6.09 17.66
CA GLU A 32 -11.75 6.39 19.07
C GLU A 32 -12.61 5.47 19.95
N VAL A 33 -12.11 5.15 21.14
CA VAL A 33 -12.85 4.41 22.17
C VAL A 33 -13.62 5.43 23.01
N ILE A 34 -14.95 5.40 22.95
CA ILE A 34 -15.83 6.36 23.61
C ILE A 34 -16.34 5.89 24.97
N SER A 35 -16.28 4.58 25.26
CA SER A 35 -16.69 4.00 26.54
C SER A 35 -15.71 2.91 26.96
N HIS A 36 -15.49 2.81 28.27
CA HIS A 36 -14.64 1.79 28.90
C HIS A 36 -15.48 0.73 29.65
N ASP A 37 -16.81 0.76 29.50
CA ASP A 37 -17.70 -0.25 30.04
C ASP A 37 -17.77 -1.46 29.11
N TYR A 38 -16.84 -2.40 29.30
CA TYR A 38 -16.69 -3.56 28.42
C TYR A 38 -17.68 -4.69 28.73
N VAL A 39 -18.35 -4.65 29.88
CA VAL A 39 -19.23 -5.74 30.32
C VAL A 39 -20.45 -5.79 29.41
N GLY A 40 -20.72 -6.96 28.83
CA GLY A 40 -21.82 -7.17 27.88
C GLY A 40 -21.51 -6.74 26.44
N ASN A 41 -20.31 -6.24 26.15
CA ASN A 41 -19.86 -5.88 24.79
C ASN A 41 -18.63 -6.72 24.35
N GLU A 42 -18.27 -7.77 25.09
CA GLU A 42 -16.99 -8.46 24.90
C GLU A 42 -16.86 -9.12 23.53
N SER A 43 -17.93 -9.72 23.03
CA SER A 43 -17.94 -10.39 21.73
C SER A 43 -17.77 -9.40 20.59
N GLU A 44 -18.49 -8.28 20.65
CA GLU A 44 -18.47 -7.19 19.69
C GLU A 44 -17.10 -6.46 19.70
N ILE A 45 -16.50 -6.25 20.87
CA ILE A 45 -15.15 -5.69 20.99
C ILE A 45 -14.11 -6.59 20.30
N LEU A 46 -14.16 -7.90 20.55
CA LEU A 46 -13.24 -8.87 19.93
C LEU A 46 -13.49 -8.99 18.42
N GLN A 47 -14.75 -8.90 18.00
CA GLN A 47 -15.08 -8.86 16.59
C GLN A 47 -14.57 -7.58 15.92
N ALA A 48 -14.67 -6.42 16.57
CA ALA A 48 -14.12 -5.16 16.09
C ALA A 48 -12.59 -5.23 15.91
N GLU A 49 -11.88 -5.88 16.84
CA GLU A 49 -10.45 -6.19 16.72
C GLU A 49 -10.15 -7.01 15.46
N LEU A 50 -10.83 -8.14 15.27
CA LEU A 50 -10.64 -9.02 14.11
C LEU A 50 -11.03 -8.38 12.78
N MET A 51 -12.05 -7.54 12.78
CA MET A 51 -12.56 -6.85 11.59
C MET A 51 -11.77 -5.60 11.23
N CYS A 52 -10.80 -5.18 12.06
CA CYS A 52 -9.95 -4.05 11.78
C CYS A 52 -9.02 -4.35 10.59
N PRO A 53 -9.21 -3.72 9.41
CA PRO A 53 -8.47 -4.08 8.20
C PRO A 53 -6.97 -3.75 8.29
N VAL A 54 -6.62 -2.83 9.18
CA VAL A 54 -5.26 -2.36 9.46
C VAL A 54 -4.75 -2.82 10.82
N ASN A 55 -5.54 -3.65 11.54
CA ASN A 55 -5.15 -4.27 12.80
C ASN A 55 -4.67 -3.27 13.87
N VAL A 56 -5.31 -2.09 13.92
CA VAL A 56 -5.00 -1.02 14.88
C VAL A 56 -5.84 -1.06 16.16
N ILE A 57 -6.86 -1.90 16.21
CA ILE A 57 -7.62 -2.15 17.44
C ILE A 57 -6.86 -3.23 18.20
N LYS A 58 -6.54 -2.99 19.47
CA LYS A 58 -5.86 -3.93 20.36
C LYS A 58 -6.68 -4.13 21.61
N VAL A 59 -6.96 -5.39 21.92
CA VAL A 59 -7.75 -5.76 23.09
C VAL A 59 -6.87 -6.56 24.05
N GLN A 60 -6.61 -6.00 25.23
CA GLN A 60 -5.99 -6.72 26.33
C GLN A 60 -7.05 -7.49 27.10
N LYS A 61 -6.83 -8.79 27.30
CA LYS A 61 -7.79 -9.71 27.90
C LYS A 61 -7.11 -10.66 28.87
N ASP A 62 -7.75 -10.91 30.01
CA ASP A 62 -7.41 -12.00 30.92
C ASP A 62 -8.25 -13.24 30.59
N GLY A 63 -7.59 -14.37 30.36
CA GLY A 63 -8.23 -15.64 30.00
C GLY A 63 -8.45 -15.84 28.49
N ASN A 64 -8.78 -17.07 28.11
CA ASN A 64 -9.05 -17.44 26.72
C ASN A 64 -10.47 -17.04 26.31
N PHE A 65 -10.65 -15.80 25.85
CA PHE A 65 -11.81 -15.47 25.02
C PHE A 65 -11.58 -16.06 23.62
N THR A 66 -12.22 -17.19 23.37
CA THR A 66 -12.18 -17.88 22.08
C THR A 66 -13.45 -17.54 21.32
N LEU A 67 -13.34 -16.70 20.29
CA LEU A 67 -14.40 -16.57 19.31
C LEU A 67 -14.57 -17.94 18.63
N SER A 68 -15.81 -18.47 18.65
CA SER A 68 -16.11 -19.79 18.11
C SER A 68 -16.15 -19.73 16.58
N PHE A 69 -15.01 -20.02 15.96
CA PHE A 69 -14.92 -20.20 14.52
C PHE A 69 -15.60 -21.49 14.11
N LYS A 70 -16.34 -21.44 13.01
CA LYS A 70 -16.97 -22.59 12.36
C LYS A 70 -16.20 -22.95 11.09
N GLU A 71 -16.33 -24.21 10.66
CA GLU A 71 -15.83 -24.68 9.37
C GLU A 71 -16.99 -24.88 8.40
N ALA A 72 -16.75 -24.60 7.13
CA ALA A 72 -17.67 -24.96 6.05
C ALA A 72 -16.92 -25.50 4.84
N ILE A 73 -17.56 -26.35 4.05
CA ILE A 73 -16.98 -26.96 2.84
C ILE A 73 -17.60 -26.31 1.62
N LEU A 74 -16.78 -25.82 0.68
CA LEU A 74 -17.27 -25.29 -0.59
C LEU A 74 -17.88 -26.44 -1.41
N LYS A 75 -19.16 -26.32 -1.77
CA LYS A 75 -19.90 -27.32 -2.54
C LYS A 75 -20.21 -26.88 -3.96
N ASP A 76 -20.50 -25.60 -4.15
CA ASP A 76 -20.75 -25.05 -5.48
C ASP A 76 -20.06 -23.69 -5.65
N LYS A 77 -19.66 -23.41 -6.88
CA LYS A 77 -19.00 -22.17 -7.28
C LYS A 77 -19.41 -21.81 -8.70
N LYS A 78 -20.16 -20.72 -8.83
CA LYS A 78 -20.76 -20.29 -10.09
C LYS A 78 -20.48 -18.83 -10.36
N MET A 79 -20.07 -18.53 -11.59
CA MET A 79 -19.90 -17.14 -12.03
C MET A 79 -21.26 -16.59 -12.48
N LEU A 80 -21.73 -15.50 -11.86
CA LEU A 80 -23.00 -14.84 -12.18
C LEU A 80 -22.84 -13.76 -13.26
N THR A 81 -21.71 -13.04 -13.21
CA THR A 81 -21.28 -12.04 -14.20
C THR A 81 -19.77 -12.14 -14.37
N LYS A 82 -19.11 -11.32 -15.20
CA LYS A 82 -17.65 -11.34 -15.36
C LYS A 82 -16.84 -11.21 -14.05
N ASP A 83 -17.41 -10.60 -13.02
CA ASP A 83 -16.72 -10.30 -11.76
C ASP A 83 -17.57 -10.57 -10.51
N ILE A 84 -18.74 -11.20 -10.63
CA ILE A 84 -19.59 -11.59 -9.49
C ILE A 84 -19.66 -13.11 -9.42
N LEU A 85 -19.20 -13.65 -8.29
CA LEU A 85 -19.14 -15.07 -8.02
C LEU A 85 -20.14 -15.45 -6.93
N GLU A 86 -20.94 -16.47 -7.19
CA GLU A 86 -21.77 -17.16 -6.20
C GLU A 86 -21.03 -18.39 -5.69
N VAL A 87 -20.98 -18.55 -4.37
CA VAL A 87 -20.34 -19.70 -3.72
C VAL A 87 -21.25 -20.24 -2.63
N THR A 88 -21.48 -21.56 -2.66
CA THR A 88 -22.35 -22.25 -1.72
C THR A 88 -21.52 -23.19 -0.85
N PHE A 89 -21.70 -23.07 0.46
CA PHE A 89 -20.96 -23.81 1.46
C PHE A 89 -21.90 -24.70 2.28
N GLU A 90 -21.43 -25.90 2.60
CA GLU A 90 -22.09 -26.80 3.56
C GLU A 90 -21.49 -26.61 4.95
N THR A 91 -22.33 -26.50 5.97
CA THR A 91 -21.95 -26.38 7.38
C THR A 91 -23.04 -26.95 8.28
N ASN A 92 -22.64 -27.60 9.37
CA ASN A 92 -23.58 -28.12 10.35
C ASN A 92 -24.04 -27.02 11.31
N ASN A 93 -25.32 -27.03 11.70
CA ASN A 93 -25.90 -26.18 12.76
C ASN A 93 -25.56 -24.69 12.62
N PHE A 94 -25.78 -24.14 11.42
CA PHE A 94 -25.60 -22.72 11.14
C PHE A 94 -26.94 -22.04 10.91
N THR A 95 -27.33 -21.17 11.85
CA THR A 95 -28.52 -20.33 11.75
C THR A 95 -28.10 -18.86 11.62
N PHE A 96 -28.93 -18.09 10.95
CA PHE A 96 -28.73 -16.67 10.71
C PHE A 96 -30.09 -15.99 10.53
N LYS A 97 -30.13 -14.68 10.71
CA LYS A 97 -31.26 -13.83 10.31
C LYS A 97 -30.97 -13.20 8.95
N PRO A 98 -31.95 -13.14 8.02
CA PRO A 98 -31.76 -12.49 6.72
C PRO A 98 -31.19 -11.08 6.85
N GLY A 99 -30.11 -10.83 6.11
CA GLY A 99 -29.33 -9.59 6.18
C GLY A 99 -28.00 -9.71 6.92
N GLN A 100 -27.81 -10.75 7.73
CA GLN A 100 -26.54 -11.01 8.41
C GLN A 100 -25.42 -11.46 7.44
N TYR A 101 -24.18 -11.36 7.91
CA TYR A 101 -22.98 -11.72 7.18
C TYR A 101 -22.09 -12.71 7.96
N ILE A 102 -21.10 -13.28 7.28
CA ILE A 102 -20.00 -14.01 7.91
C ILE A 102 -18.70 -13.24 7.77
N SER A 103 -17.79 -13.39 8.74
CA SER A 103 -16.40 -12.96 8.63
C SER A 103 -15.54 -14.16 8.25
N LEU A 104 -15.19 -14.24 6.97
CA LEU A 104 -14.37 -15.32 6.42
C LEU A 104 -12.90 -15.11 6.77
N GLN A 105 -12.29 -16.05 7.48
CA GLN A 105 -10.87 -16.04 7.78
C GLN A 105 -10.09 -16.65 6.61
N MET A 106 -9.08 -15.92 6.14
CA MET A 106 -8.22 -16.28 5.02
C MET A 106 -6.76 -16.11 5.42
N LYS A 107 -5.87 -16.72 4.63
CA LYS A 107 -4.42 -16.61 4.79
C LYS A 107 -3.75 -16.48 3.42
N ASP A 108 -2.81 -15.56 3.32
CA ASP A 108 -1.88 -15.46 2.19
C ASP A 108 -0.45 -15.24 2.70
N LEU A 109 0.46 -14.88 1.80
CA LEU A 109 1.88 -14.62 2.11
C LEU A 109 2.08 -13.46 3.10
N LEU A 110 1.09 -12.55 3.25
CA LEU A 110 1.13 -11.43 4.19
C LEU A 110 0.55 -11.79 5.57
N GLY A 111 0.07 -13.01 5.75
CA GLY A 111 -0.51 -13.50 7.00
C GLY A 111 -2.02 -13.74 6.95
N LYS A 112 -2.61 -13.93 8.13
CA LYS A 112 -4.06 -14.12 8.30
C LYS A 112 -4.80 -12.80 8.19
N PHE A 113 -5.95 -12.81 7.56
CA PHE A 113 -6.84 -11.66 7.43
C PHE A 113 -8.29 -12.14 7.30
N SER A 114 -9.26 -11.28 7.60
CA SER A 114 -10.67 -11.62 7.45
C SER A 114 -11.40 -10.65 6.51
N ARG A 115 -12.48 -11.12 5.88
CA ARG A 115 -13.41 -10.28 5.11
C ARG A 115 -14.85 -10.65 5.40
N SER A 116 -15.70 -9.62 5.50
CA SER A 116 -17.13 -9.78 5.67
C SER A 116 -17.82 -10.04 4.33
N TYR A 117 -18.71 -11.03 4.29
CA TYR A 117 -19.55 -11.33 3.14
C TYR A 117 -20.98 -11.63 3.62
N SER A 118 -21.94 -10.84 3.16
CA SER A 118 -23.36 -11.01 3.50
C SER A 118 -23.90 -12.33 2.94
N ILE A 119 -24.75 -12.99 3.73
CA ILE A 119 -25.35 -14.27 3.38
C ILE A 119 -26.50 -14.00 2.41
N ALA A 120 -26.42 -14.58 1.21
CA ALA A 120 -27.39 -14.38 0.15
C ALA A 120 -28.59 -15.33 0.24
N LYS A 121 -28.33 -16.56 0.67
CA LYS A 121 -29.33 -17.62 0.90
C LYS A 121 -28.81 -18.52 2.01
N ALA A 122 -29.70 -19.12 2.77
CA ALA A 122 -29.33 -20.33 3.49
C ALA A 122 -30.51 -21.29 3.56
N ASP A 123 -30.18 -22.55 3.32
CA ASP A 123 -31.05 -23.70 3.50
C ASP A 123 -30.51 -24.52 4.68
N VAL A 124 -31.25 -25.54 5.12
CA VAL A 124 -30.79 -26.41 6.21
C VAL A 124 -29.45 -27.04 5.81
N GLY A 125 -28.39 -26.65 6.52
CA GLY A 125 -27.03 -27.16 6.30
C GLY A 125 -26.21 -26.41 5.24
N PHE A 126 -26.75 -25.40 4.56
CA PHE A 126 -26.06 -24.68 3.48
C PHE A 126 -26.22 -23.17 3.60
N PHE A 127 -25.18 -22.42 3.24
CA PHE A 127 -25.31 -20.98 3.00
C PHE A 127 -24.59 -20.56 1.71
N THR A 128 -25.12 -19.52 1.07
CA THR A 128 -24.60 -18.97 -0.17
C THR A 128 -24.08 -17.55 0.05
N LEU A 129 -22.95 -17.22 -0.54
CA LEU A 129 -22.42 -15.86 -0.60
C LEU A 129 -22.37 -15.38 -2.05
N THR A 130 -22.59 -14.09 -2.27
CA THR A 130 -22.37 -13.43 -3.57
C THR A 130 -21.24 -12.42 -3.43
N ILE A 131 -20.13 -12.66 -4.12
CA ILE A 131 -18.85 -12.00 -3.91
C ILE A 131 -18.42 -11.28 -5.18
N LYS A 132 -18.11 -9.99 -5.06
CA LYS A 132 -17.48 -9.22 -6.14
C LYS A 132 -15.97 -9.44 -6.14
N LEU A 133 -15.43 -9.88 -7.28
CA LEU A 133 -14.00 -10.09 -7.49
C LEU A 133 -13.34 -8.76 -7.86
N LEU A 134 -12.59 -8.19 -6.91
CA LEU A 134 -11.80 -6.99 -7.13
C LEU A 134 -10.42 -7.36 -7.67
N LYS A 135 -9.96 -6.65 -8.70
CA LYS A 135 -8.60 -6.81 -9.24
C LYS A 135 -7.58 -6.56 -8.13
N LYS A 136 -6.62 -7.48 -7.96
CA LYS A 136 -5.58 -7.45 -6.90
C LYS A 136 -6.14 -7.44 -5.47
N GLY A 137 -7.40 -7.82 -5.27
CA GLY A 137 -7.99 -7.95 -3.95
C GLY A 137 -7.56 -9.25 -3.28
N ARG A 138 -6.89 -9.19 -2.13
CA ARG A 138 -6.43 -10.39 -1.38
C ARG A 138 -7.54 -11.42 -1.17
N GLY A 139 -8.72 -10.98 -0.72
CA GLY A 139 -9.89 -11.85 -0.53
C GLY A 139 -10.46 -12.39 -1.84
N SER A 140 -10.49 -11.56 -2.89
CA SER A 140 -10.93 -11.97 -4.22
C SER A 140 -10.00 -13.01 -4.84
N GLU A 141 -8.68 -12.88 -4.68
CA GLU A 141 -7.71 -13.88 -5.13
C GLU A 141 -7.86 -15.20 -4.37
N PHE A 142 -8.07 -15.15 -3.05
CA PHE A 142 -8.32 -16.34 -2.23
C PHE A 142 -9.58 -17.08 -2.72
N ILE A 143 -10.71 -16.37 -2.81
CA ILE A 143 -11.99 -16.94 -3.25
C ILE A 143 -11.91 -17.45 -4.69
N ASN A 144 -11.21 -16.73 -5.58
CA ASN A 144 -11.05 -17.15 -6.96
C ASN A 144 -10.24 -18.44 -7.09
N LYS A 145 -9.25 -18.67 -6.21
CA LYS A 145 -8.46 -19.91 -6.16
C LYS A 145 -9.12 -21.05 -5.40
N LEU A 146 -10.15 -20.78 -4.59
CA LEU A 146 -10.86 -21.79 -3.82
C LEU A 146 -11.57 -22.78 -4.76
N THR A 147 -11.34 -24.08 -4.56
CA THR A 147 -11.92 -25.17 -5.34
C THR A 147 -12.97 -25.92 -4.52
N VAL A 148 -13.97 -26.48 -5.20
CA VAL A 148 -15.00 -27.33 -4.58
C VAL A 148 -14.33 -28.44 -3.75
N GLY A 149 -14.92 -28.76 -2.60
CA GLY A 149 -14.41 -29.71 -1.61
C GLY A 149 -13.44 -29.12 -0.59
N LYS A 150 -12.99 -27.86 -0.75
CA LYS A 150 -12.09 -27.21 0.23
C LYS A 150 -12.84 -26.63 1.42
N LYS A 151 -12.23 -26.74 2.59
CA LYS A 151 -12.71 -26.14 3.83
C LYS A 151 -12.36 -24.65 3.91
N ILE A 152 -13.26 -23.89 4.50
CA ILE A 152 -13.06 -22.52 4.95
C ILE A 152 -13.33 -22.42 6.45
N THR A 153 -12.72 -21.41 7.08
CA THR A 153 -12.96 -21.07 8.48
C THR A 153 -13.61 -19.70 8.55
N PHE A 154 -14.67 -19.55 9.33
CA PHE A 154 -15.41 -18.28 9.41
C PHE A 154 -15.99 -18.06 10.79
N LEU A 155 -16.34 -16.80 11.07
CA LEU A 155 -17.08 -16.37 12.25
C LEU A 155 -18.47 -15.87 11.81
N GLY A 156 -19.52 -16.26 12.54
CA GLY A 156 -20.87 -15.71 12.37
C GLY A 156 -21.99 -16.68 12.72
N ALA A 157 -23.25 -16.31 12.45
CA ALA A 157 -23.68 -15.11 11.71
C ALA A 157 -23.50 -13.81 12.51
N LEU A 158 -23.20 -12.71 11.82
CA LEU A 158 -22.88 -11.39 12.39
C LEU A 158 -23.75 -10.29 11.76
N GLY A 159 -23.88 -9.16 12.45
CA GLY A 159 -24.49 -7.94 11.93
C GLY A 159 -25.93 -7.68 12.41
N ASN A 160 -26.28 -6.40 12.42
CA ASN A 160 -27.57 -5.87 12.90
C ASN A 160 -28.51 -5.46 11.76
N PHE A 161 -28.03 -5.51 10.51
CA PHE A 161 -28.87 -5.32 9.34
C PHE A 161 -29.75 -6.57 9.15
N GLN A 162 -30.92 -6.58 9.78
CA GLN A 162 -31.79 -7.75 9.88
C GLN A 162 -33.20 -7.38 9.42
N LEU A 163 -33.85 -8.31 8.73
CA LEU A 163 -35.25 -8.21 8.35
C LEU A 163 -36.14 -8.10 9.59
N GLN A 164 -37.01 -7.07 9.63
CA GLN A 164 -38.02 -6.93 10.68
C GLN A 164 -39.24 -7.82 10.40
N ASN A 165 -39.80 -8.38 11.46
CA ASN A 165 -40.98 -9.23 11.38
C ASN A 165 -42.28 -8.40 11.53
N THR A 166 -42.58 -7.60 10.51
CA THR A 166 -43.78 -6.75 10.43
C THR A 166 -44.49 -6.96 9.09
N ASN A 167 -45.74 -6.53 9.01
CA ASN A 167 -46.53 -6.57 7.78
C ASN A 167 -46.39 -5.29 6.93
N ASN A 168 -45.56 -4.34 7.33
CA ASN A 168 -45.31 -3.14 6.55
C ASN A 168 -44.69 -3.51 5.20
N LYS A 169 -45.08 -2.78 4.16
CA LYS A 169 -44.46 -2.83 2.84
C LYS A 169 -42.95 -2.67 2.98
N LYS A 170 -42.19 -3.46 2.22
CA LYS A 170 -40.72 -3.50 2.30
C LYS A 170 -40.11 -3.00 1.01
N VAL A 171 -39.28 -1.97 1.10
CA VAL A 171 -38.51 -1.44 -0.02
C VAL A 171 -37.03 -1.79 0.15
N PHE A 172 -36.53 -2.62 -0.75
CA PHE A 172 -35.13 -3.04 -0.78
C PHE A 172 -34.39 -2.24 -1.83
N VAL A 173 -33.31 -1.56 -1.44
CA VAL A 173 -32.48 -0.72 -2.30
C VAL A 173 -31.06 -1.26 -2.30
N ALA A 174 -30.60 -1.74 -3.45
CA ALA A 174 -29.32 -2.42 -3.56
C ALA A 174 -28.44 -1.85 -4.68
N THR A 175 -27.12 -1.87 -4.49
CA THR A 175 -26.16 -1.70 -5.59
C THR A 175 -25.08 -2.79 -5.60
N GLY A 176 -24.73 -3.28 -6.80
CA GLY A 176 -23.72 -4.32 -6.96
C GLY A 176 -24.02 -5.56 -6.11
N THR A 177 -23.06 -6.02 -5.31
CA THR A 177 -23.27 -7.18 -4.42
C THR A 177 -24.10 -6.89 -3.18
N GLY A 178 -24.53 -5.64 -2.97
CA GLY A 178 -25.52 -5.30 -1.94
C GLY A 178 -26.89 -5.98 -2.15
N LEU A 179 -27.12 -6.58 -3.33
CA LEU A 179 -28.29 -7.41 -3.59
C LEU A 179 -28.26 -8.75 -2.80
N ALA A 180 -27.08 -9.21 -2.37
CA ALA A 180 -26.93 -10.46 -1.63
C ALA A 180 -27.85 -10.54 -0.39
N PRO A 181 -27.73 -9.65 0.62
CA PRO A 181 -28.61 -9.71 1.78
C PRO A 181 -30.09 -9.52 1.41
N MET A 182 -30.39 -8.76 0.35
CA MET A 182 -31.76 -8.53 -0.10
C MET A 182 -32.44 -9.79 -0.62
N ILE A 183 -31.71 -10.68 -1.30
CA ILE A 183 -32.27 -11.96 -1.76
C ILE A 183 -32.72 -12.81 -0.55
N ALA A 184 -31.91 -12.87 0.51
CA ALA A 184 -32.27 -13.58 1.74
C ALA A 184 -33.51 -12.94 2.40
N MET A 185 -33.59 -11.61 2.42
CA MET A 185 -34.72 -10.88 2.98
C MET A 185 -36.00 -11.10 2.17
N LEU A 186 -35.93 -11.00 0.83
CA LEU A 186 -37.05 -11.24 -0.08
C LEU A 186 -37.60 -12.66 0.08
N GLN A 187 -36.73 -13.66 0.15
CA GLN A 187 -37.11 -15.06 0.32
C GLN A 187 -37.81 -15.32 1.67
N LYS A 188 -37.43 -14.59 2.73
CA LYS A 188 -38.01 -14.78 4.07
C LYS A 188 -39.24 -13.90 4.34
N THR A 189 -39.42 -12.82 3.57
CA THR A 189 -40.60 -11.95 3.69
C THR A 189 -41.85 -12.73 3.29
N PRO A 190 -42.94 -12.67 4.08
CA PRO A 190 -44.20 -13.33 3.72
C PRO A 190 -44.68 -12.97 2.31
N LYS A 191 -45.38 -13.91 1.67
CA LYS A 191 -45.79 -13.81 0.26
C LYS A 191 -46.83 -12.70 0.03
N ASP A 192 -47.68 -12.46 1.03
CA ASP A 192 -48.74 -11.46 1.07
C ASP A 192 -48.24 -10.04 1.35
N VAL A 193 -47.05 -9.88 1.94
CA VAL A 193 -46.45 -8.55 2.17
C VAL A 193 -45.94 -7.96 0.86
N GLU A 194 -46.32 -6.70 0.59
CA GLU A 194 -45.87 -5.96 -0.60
C GLU A 194 -44.37 -5.66 -0.52
N LYS A 195 -43.66 -5.93 -1.63
CA LYS A 195 -42.22 -5.75 -1.74
C LYS A 195 -41.89 -4.92 -2.98
N VAL A 196 -40.91 -4.04 -2.85
CA VAL A 196 -40.28 -3.36 -3.99
C VAL A 196 -38.78 -3.61 -3.90
N ILE A 197 -38.15 -4.08 -4.98
CA ILE A 197 -36.70 -4.20 -5.09
C ILE A 197 -36.19 -3.23 -6.15
N ILE A 198 -35.36 -2.28 -5.71
CA ILE A 198 -34.68 -1.31 -6.56
C ILE A 198 -33.21 -1.71 -6.61
N PHE A 199 -32.77 -2.23 -7.75
CA PHE A 199 -31.42 -2.75 -7.95
C PHE A 199 -30.64 -1.89 -8.95
N GLY A 200 -29.57 -1.23 -8.48
CA GLY A 200 -28.70 -0.40 -9.29
C GLY A 200 -27.42 -1.10 -9.71
N VAL A 201 -27.11 -1.04 -11.01
CA VAL A 201 -25.84 -1.50 -11.56
C VAL A 201 -25.19 -0.46 -12.47
N ARG A 202 -23.90 -0.66 -12.76
CA ARG A 202 -23.16 0.25 -13.64
C ARG A 202 -23.46 -0.04 -15.10
N TYR A 203 -23.24 -1.27 -15.52
CA TYR A 203 -23.49 -1.74 -16.88
C TYR A 203 -24.57 -2.83 -16.86
N GLU A 204 -25.28 -3.00 -17.97
CA GLU A 204 -26.30 -4.04 -18.15
C GLU A 204 -25.72 -5.46 -17.97
N THR A 205 -24.43 -5.66 -18.27
CA THR A 205 -23.71 -6.93 -18.04
C THR A 205 -23.51 -7.27 -16.58
N ASP A 206 -23.71 -6.30 -15.69
CA ASP A 206 -23.57 -6.49 -14.24
C ASP A 206 -24.91 -6.91 -13.59
N ILE A 207 -26.01 -6.98 -14.37
CA ILE A 207 -27.30 -7.49 -13.90
C ILE A 207 -27.20 -9.00 -13.67
N TYR A 208 -27.55 -9.44 -12.46
CA TYR A 208 -27.62 -10.86 -12.11
C TYR A 208 -28.89 -11.17 -11.31
N ASN A 209 -29.29 -12.45 -11.29
CA ASN A 209 -30.46 -12.95 -10.57
C ASN A 209 -31.80 -12.26 -10.93
N LYS A 210 -31.90 -11.57 -12.08
CA LYS A 210 -33.15 -10.89 -12.52
C LYS A 210 -34.37 -11.82 -12.48
N LYS A 211 -34.28 -13.00 -13.11
CA LYS A 211 -35.37 -13.99 -13.11
C LYS A 211 -35.78 -14.47 -11.71
N LEU A 212 -34.81 -14.55 -10.79
CA LEU A 212 -35.09 -14.91 -9.39
C LEU A 212 -35.85 -13.77 -8.70
N LEU A 213 -35.44 -12.52 -8.90
CA LEU A 213 -36.15 -11.36 -8.34
C LEU A 213 -37.60 -11.29 -8.84
N GLU A 214 -37.82 -11.53 -10.13
CA GLU A 214 -39.14 -11.53 -10.77
C GLU A 214 -40.01 -12.72 -10.35
N SER A 215 -39.42 -13.76 -9.75
CA SER A 215 -40.17 -14.94 -9.28
C SER A 215 -40.79 -14.77 -7.89
N PHE A 216 -40.41 -13.73 -7.14
CA PHE A 216 -40.98 -13.49 -5.82
C PHE A 216 -42.39 -12.91 -5.92
N GLU A 217 -43.34 -13.52 -5.21
CA GLU A 217 -44.73 -13.07 -5.15
C GLU A 217 -44.84 -11.68 -4.50
N ASN A 218 -45.85 -10.90 -4.93
CA ASN A 218 -46.11 -9.53 -4.46
C ASN A 218 -44.84 -8.63 -4.47
N THR A 219 -44.01 -8.75 -5.52
CA THR A 219 -42.74 -8.04 -5.64
C THR A 219 -42.68 -7.22 -6.93
N LYS A 220 -42.52 -5.90 -6.80
CA LYS A 220 -42.18 -5.00 -7.91
C LYS A 220 -40.66 -4.94 -8.08
N VAL A 221 -40.16 -5.25 -9.27
CA VAL A 221 -38.71 -5.27 -9.59
C VAL A 221 -38.35 -4.08 -10.46
N ILE A 222 -37.44 -3.23 -9.99
CA ILE A 222 -36.92 -2.06 -10.72
C ILE A 222 -35.40 -2.17 -10.80
N ILE A 223 -34.84 -2.26 -12.01
CA ILE A 223 -33.40 -2.39 -12.22
C ILE A 223 -32.89 -1.14 -12.95
N LYS A 224 -32.08 -0.32 -12.29
CA LYS A 224 -31.52 0.91 -12.87
C LYS A 224 -30.08 0.69 -13.36
N VAL A 225 -29.83 0.99 -14.63
CA VAL A 225 -28.48 0.96 -15.23
C VAL A 225 -27.97 2.38 -15.41
N SER A 226 -26.83 2.69 -14.78
CA SER A 226 -26.31 4.06 -14.76
C SER A 226 -25.41 4.42 -15.95
N GLN A 227 -24.81 3.44 -16.62
CA GLN A 227 -23.98 3.60 -17.81
C GLN A 227 -24.29 2.50 -18.83
N PRO A 228 -25.51 2.47 -19.39
CA PRO A 228 -25.89 1.47 -20.37
C PRO A 228 -25.15 1.63 -21.71
N SER A 229 -25.12 0.58 -22.53
CA SER A 229 -24.87 0.73 -23.97
C SER A 229 -26.02 1.43 -24.68
N ASP A 230 -25.76 2.01 -25.86
CA ASP A 230 -26.79 2.67 -26.69
C ASP A 230 -27.93 1.72 -27.10
N SER A 231 -27.65 0.42 -27.13
CA SER A 231 -28.63 -0.63 -27.45
C SER A 231 -29.44 -1.12 -26.24
N TYR A 232 -29.19 -0.61 -25.04
CA TYR A 232 -29.85 -1.10 -23.84
C TYR A 232 -31.32 -0.66 -23.79
N ILE A 233 -32.22 -1.64 -23.71
CA ILE A 233 -33.65 -1.43 -23.56
C ILE A 233 -34.02 -1.79 -22.12
N GLY A 234 -34.13 -0.78 -21.26
CA GLY A 234 -34.46 -0.92 -19.84
C GLY A 234 -34.41 0.41 -19.11
N GLU A 235 -34.59 0.36 -17.79
CA GLU A 235 -34.63 1.53 -16.93
C GLU A 235 -33.22 2.13 -16.74
N VAL A 236 -33.02 3.35 -17.23
CA VAL A 236 -31.76 4.09 -17.10
C VAL A 236 -31.80 5.00 -15.87
N GLY A 237 -30.66 5.16 -15.20
CA GLY A 237 -30.50 6.10 -14.09
C GLY A 237 -29.83 5.48 -12.86
N ARG A 238 -30.06 6.08 -11.69
CA ARG A 238 -29.59 5.61 -10.39
C ARG A 238 -30.76 5.20 -9.50
N VAL A 239 -30.47 4.41 -8.48
CA VAL A 239 -31.50 3.97 -7.50
C VAL A 239 -32.14 5.15 -6.77
N THR A 240 -31.42 6.25 -6.59
CA THR A 240 -31.90 7.50 -5.98
C THR A 240 -33.06 8.13 -6.74
N ASP A 241 -33.20 7.83 -8.03
CA ASP A 241 -34.25 8.37 -8.89
C ASP A 241 -35.60 7.69 -8.61
N CYS A 242 -35.60 6.55 -7.89
CA CYS A 242 -36.78 5.75 -7.57
C CYS A 242 -37.42 6.14 -6.23
N MET A 243 -37.17 7.35 -5.75
CA MET A 243 -37.65 7.81 -4.44
C MET A 243 -39.19 7.86 -4.35
N SER A 244 -39.88 7.99 -5.48
CA SER A 244 -41.35 7.90 -5.59
C SER A 244 -41.93 6.55 -5.20
N GLU A 245 -41.11 5.50 -5.17
CA GLU A 245 -41.53 4.13 -4.80
C GLU A 245 -41.59 3.92 -3.28
N VAL A 246 -41.14 4.91 -2.50
CA VAL A 246 -41.04 4.83 -1.03
C VAL A 246 -42.10 5.71 -0.38
N GLY A 247 -43.02 5.06 0.35
CA GLY A 247 -43.97 5.68 1.26
C GLY A 247 -43.39 5.95 2.64
N LEU A 248 -44.06 6.80 3.44
CA LEU A 248 -43.56 7.21 4.76
C LEU A 248 -43.61 6.09 5.82
N GLU A 249 -44.47 5.09 5.64
CA GLU A 249 -44.67 3.97 6.56
C GLU A 249 -43.91 2.69 6.14
N ASP A 250 -43.26 2.74 4.98
CA ASP A 250 -42.54 1.60 4.41
C ASP A 250 -41.27 1.30 5.23
N GLU A 251 -40.91 0.03 5.34
CA GLU A 251 -39.59 -0.34 5.84
C GLU A 251 -38.58 -0.33 4.70
N VAL A 252 -37.53 0.50 4.84
CA VAL A 252 -36.54 0.69 3.78
C VAL A 252 -35.21 0.07 4.17
N TYR A 253 -34.76 -0.89 3.36
CA TYR A 253 -33.52 -1.63 3.53
C TYR A 253 -32.53 -1.24 2.45
N ILE A 254 -31.39 -0.63 2.81
CA ILE A 254 -30.43 -0.05 1.87
C ILE A 254 -29.08 -0.76 2.00
N CYS A 255 -28.54 -1.33 0.92
CA CYS A 255 -27.24 -2.00 0.95
C CYS A 255 -26.39 -1.80 -0.31
N GLY A 256 -25.08 -1.60 -0.13
CA GLY A 256 -24.11 -1.63 -1.22
C GLY A 256 -23.04 -0.57 -1.09
N ASN A 257 -22.83 0.22 -2.15
CA ASN A 257 -21.81 1.27 -2.16
C ASN A 257 -22.08 2.32 -1.06
N PRO A 258 -21.09 2.68 -0.21
CA PRO A 258 -21.29 3.64 0.87
C PRO A 258 -21.89 4.99 0.42
N ALA A 259 -21.41 5.54 -0.70
CA ALA A 259 -21.90 6.82 -1.21
C ALA A 259 -23.38 6.73 -1.66
N MET A 260 -23.81 5.58 -2.18
CA MET A 260 -25.22 5.35 -2.50
C MET A 260 -26.06 5.25 -1.23
N VAL A 261 -25.58 4.47 -0.25
CA VAL A 261 -26.29 4.27 1.03
C VAL A 261 -26.51 5.60 1.74
N ASP A 262 -25.46 6.40 1.86
CA ASP A 262 -25.51 7.72 2.51
C ASP A 262 -26.47 8.66 1.77
N SER A 263 -26.34 8.77 0.44
CA SER A 263 -27.18 9.65 -0.38
C SER A 263 -28.67 9.27 -0.36
N PHE A 264 -28.99 7.97 -0.43
CA PHE A 264 -30.38 7.51 -0.38
C PHE A 264 -30.99 7.74 1.01
N LYS A 265 -30.23 7.43 2.07
CA LYS A 265 -30.65 7.67 3.45
C LYS A 265 -30.90 9.15 3.74
N GLU A 266 -29.99 10.02 3.31
CA GLU A 266 -30.15 11.48 3.44
C GLU A 266 -31.42 11.96 2.71
N SER A 267 -31.68 11.45 1.52
CA SER A 267 -32.88 11.78 0.74
C SER A 267 -34.18 11.35 1.45
N LEU A 268 -34.19 10.20 2.12
CA LEU A 268 -35.32 9.75 2.93
C LEU A 268 -35.56 10.67 4.13
N ILE A 269 -34.50 11.04 4.85
CA ILE A 269 -34.57 11.93 6.01
C ILE A 269 -35.11 13.30 5.59
N ASN A 270 -34.62 13.85 4.48
CA ASN A 270 -35.09 15.14 3.96
C ASN A 270 -36.57 15.13 3.54
N ARG A 271 -37.13 13.96 3.24
CA ARG A 271 -38.57 13.77 2.96
C ARG A 271 -39.40 13.50 4.21
N GLY A 272 -38.79 13.48 5.40
CA GLY A 272 -39.48 13.23 6.67
C GLY A 272 -39.73 11.75 6.98
N HIS A 273 -39.03 10.82 6.33
CA HIS A 273 -39.20 9.40 6.60
C HIS A 273 -38.66 9.02 8.00
N PRO A 274 -39.40 8.25 8.83
CA PRO A 274 -38.98 7.94 10.19
C PRO A 274 -37.69 7.09 10.24
N LEU A 275 -36.70 7.55 11.01
CA LEU A 275 -35.42 6.84 11.20
C LEU A 275 -35.56 5.37 11.64
N PRO A 276 -36.51 4.98 12.51
CA PRO A 276 -36.67 3.58 12.91
C PRO A 276 -37.07 2.62 11.77
N LEU A 277 -37.55 3.15 10.65
CA LEU A 277 -37.94 2.38 9.46
C LEU A 277 -36.82 2.31 8.41
N ILE A 278 -35.66 2.94 8.67
CA ILE A 278 -34.52 2.98 7.76
C ILE A 278 -33.40 2.05 8.26
N PHE A 279 -33.22 0.94 7.56
CA PHE A 279 -32.16 -0.04 7.82
C PHE A 279 -31.10 0.06 6.74
N SER A 280 -29.81 0.08 7.11
CA SER A 280 -28.74 0.26 6.13
C SER A 280 -27.45 -0.50 6.45
N GLU A 281 -26.79 -1.03 5.42
CA GLU A 281 -25.45 -1.63 5.49
C GLU A 281 -24.57 -1.16 4.33
N SER A 282 -23.31 -0.78 4.63
CA SER A 282 -22.37 -0.26 3.64
C SER A 282 -21.19 -1.19 3.43
N PHE A 283 -20.84 -1.48 2.17
CA PHE A 283 -19.71 -2.33 1.82
C PHE A 283 -18.44 -1.49 1.61
N THR A 284 -17.57 -1.46 2.61
CA THR A 284 -16.33 -0.70 2.57
C THR A 284 -15.18 -1.52 2.00
N ILE A 285 -14.36 -0.91 1.14
CA ILE A 285 -13.13 -1.53 0.67
C ILE A 285 -12.08 -1.39 1.77
N SER A 286 -11.68 -2.51 2.36
CA SER A 286 -10.52 -2.56 3.26
C SER A 286 -9.25 -2.19 2.49
N ARG A 287 -8.73 -0.97 2.65
CA ARG A 287 -7.42 -0.59 2.11
C ARG A 287 -6.35 -1.45 2.78
N VAL A 288 -5.56 -2.14 1.96
CA VAL A 288 -4.40 -2.90 2.43
C VAL A 288 -3.31 -1.89 2.75
N TYR A 289 -2.94 -1.77 4.02
CA TYR A 289 -1.62 -1.25 4.38
C TYR A 289 -0.67 -2.46 4.32
N PRO A 290 0.35 -2.44 3.44
CA PRO A 290 1.39 -3.43 3.51
C PRO A 290 2.07 -3.31 4.87
N GLY A 291 2.43 -4.43 5.51
CA GLY A 291 3.22 -4.40 6.74
C GLY A 291 4.49 -3.56 6.55
N PHE A 292 5.03 -2.97 7.62
CA PHE A 292 6.17 -2.03 7.56
C PHE A 292 7.30 -2.48 6.62
N PHE A 293 7.71 -3.75 6.67
CA PHE A 293 8.69 -4.33 5.76
C PHE A 293 8.26 -4.32 4.29
N GLN A 294 6.99 -4.65 4.02
CA GLN A 294 6.44 -4.68 2.68
C GLN A 294 6.30 -3.25 2.10
N ASP A 295 5.93 -2.27 2.92
CA ASP A 295 5.82 -0.88 2.51
C ASP A 295 7.20 -0.27 2.21
N ILE A 296 8.23 -0.63 2.98
CA ILE A 296 9.61 -0.24 2.71
C ILE A 296 10.16 -0.94 1.45
N VAL A 297 10.08 -2.27 1.39
CA VAL A 297 10.74 -3.07 0.35
C VAL A 297 10.05 -2.93 -0.99
N TYR A 298 8.72 -3.05 -1.05
CA TYR A 298 7.97 -3.07 -2.30
C TYR A 298 7.43 -1.71 -2.70
N ASN A 299 6.90 -0.92 -1.75
CA ASN A 299 6.36 0.41 -2.09
C ASN A 299 7.42 1.52 -2.02
N GLY A 300 8.58 1.25 -1.40
CA GLY A 300 9.61 2.26 -1.25
C GLY A 300 9.22 3.39 -0.27
N ASN A 301 8.26 3.17 0.62
CA ASN A 301 7.92 4.15 1.66
C ASN A 301 8.92 4.06 2.81
N VAL A 302 10.14 4.54 2.56
CA VAL A 302 11.17 4.65 3.59
C VAL A 302 11.01 6.01 4.29
N PRO A 303 10.63 6.04 5.59
CA PRO A 303 10.49 7.28 6.32
C PRO A 303 11.84 8.02 6.38
N GLY A 304 11.83 9.34 6.19
CA GLY A 304 13.02 10.17 6.42
C GLY A 304 14.11 10.12 5.35
N VAL A 305 13.92 9.47 4.19
CA VAL A 305 14.94 9.47 3.11
C VAL A 305 15.29 10.87 2.62
N HIS A 306 14.32 11.77 2.54
CA HIS A 306 14.57 13.16 2.16
C HIS A 306 15.41 13.89 3.22
N PHE A 307 15.12 13.66 4.50
CA PHE A 307 15.92 14.19 5.60
C PHE A 307 17.35 13.65 5.56
N PHE A 308 17.52 12.34 5.38
CA PHE A 308 18.82 11.69 5.29
C PHE A 308 19.65 12.20 4.10
N SER A 309 19.01 12.39 2.94
CA SER A 309 19.64 12.99 1.75
C SER A 309 20.15 14.41 2.04
N TRP A 310 19.32 15.25 2.67
CA TRP A 310 19.69 16.61 3.04
C TRP A 310 20.80 16.64 4.08
N PHE A 311 20.75 15.73 5.07
CA PHE A 311 21.77 15.57 6.09
C PHE A 311 23.14 15.22 5.49
N ILE A 312 23.21 14.27 4.55
CA ILE A 312 24.46 13.94 3.84
C ILE A 312 25.01 15.17 3.10
N ILE A 313 24.14 15.92 2.41
CA ILE A 313 24.56 17.12 1.69
C ILE A 313 25.05 18.20 2.67
N ALA A 314 24.35 18.41 3.78
CA ALA A 314 24.73 19.39 4.81
C ALA A 314 26.08 19.04 5.45
N ILE A 315 26.32 17.77 5.80
CA ILE A 315 27.62 17.29 6.27
C ILE A 315 28.69 17.55 5.22
N SER A 316 28.42 17.22 3.96
CA SER A 316 29.37 17.45 2.86
C SER A 316 29.75 18.93 2.77
N LEU A 317 28.79 19.85 2.95
CA LEU A 317 29.05 21.29 2.89
C LEU A 317 29.71 21.88 4.15
N LEU A 318 29.56 21.24 5.32
CA LEU A 318 30.08 21.76 6.61
C LEU A 318 31.45 21.20 7.00
N VAL A 319 31.65 19.89 6.82
CA VAL A 319 32.89 19.20 7.21
C VAL A 319 34.08 19.70 6.40
N ILE A 320 33.83 20.11 5.16
CA ILE A 320 34.87 20.46 4.19
C ILE A 320 35.51 21.82 4.48
N PRO A 321 34.75 22.93 4.65
CA PRO A 321 35.31 24.20 5.10
C PRO A 321 35.94 24.11 6.49
N ALA A 322 35.40 23.28 7.39
CA ALA A 322 35.96 23.08 8.72
C ALA A 322 37.34 22.40 8.67
N LEU A 323 37.50 21.37 7.84
CA LEU A 323 38.79 20.73 7.59
C LEU A 323 39.77 21.71 6.93
N TRP A 324 39.32 22.51 5.96
CA TRP A 324 40.15 23.56 5.35
C TRP A 324 40.62 24.60 6.36
N TYR A 325 39.73 25.11 7.21
CA TYR A 325 40.08 26.06 8.27
C TYR A 325 41.08 25.46 9.25
N TYR A 326 40.88 24.19 9.62
CA TYR A 326 41.80 23.45 10.48
C TYR A 326 43.21 23.33 9.87
N PHE A 327 43.34 22.98 8.59
CA PHE A 327 44.64 22.92 7.91
C PHE A 327 45.29 24.28 7.72
N ALA A 328 44.49 25.33 7.46
CA ALA A 328 45.01 26.69 7.33
C ALA A 328 45.71 27.16 8.62
N ILE A 329 45.21 26.74 9.79
CA ILE A 329 45.78 27.05 11.11
C ILE A 329 46.94 26.10 11.45
N HIS A 330 46.83 24.81 11.15
CA HIS A 330 47.78 23.78 11.55
C HIS A 330 48.60 23.25 10.36
N LYS A 331 49.38 24.11 9.71
CA LYS A 331 50.15 23.78 8.49
C LYS A 331 51.06 22.55 8.64
N ASN A 332 51.65 22.35 9.82
CA ASN A 332 52.56 21.22 10.10
C ASN A 332 51.85 19.87 10.22
N LEU A 333 50.52 19.85 10.46
CA LEU A 333 49.74 18.62 10.62
C LEU A 333 49.14 18.11 9.31
N TYR A 334 49.27 18.85 8.20
CA TYR A 334 48.70 18.40 6.93
C TYR A 334 49.43 17.21 6.31
N GLY A 335 50.77 17.17 6.41
CA GLY A 335 51.55 16.01 5.99
C GLY A 335 51.10 14.76 6.74
N ASP A 336 51.02 14.87 8.06
CA ASP A 336 50.54 13.80 8.94
C ASP A 336 49.05 13.49 8.74
N PHE A 337 48.24 14.43 8.23
CA PHE A 337 46.84 14.17 7.91
C PHE A 337 46.71 13.39 6.60
N VAL A 338 47.32 13.89 5.51
CA VAL A 338 47.22 13.29 4.18
C VAL A 338 47.93 11.94 4.10
N PHE A 339 49.05 11.80 4.81
CA PHE A 339 49.85 10.58 4.83
C PHE A 339 49.71 9.77 6.13
N GLY A 340 48.99 10.28 7.14
CA GLY A 340 48.64 9.53 8.34
C GLY A 340 47.62 8.45 8.05
N THR A 341 47.70 7.35 8.77
CA THR A 341 47.08 6.10 8.36
C THR A 341 45.62 5.93 8.77
N THR A 342 45.08 6.75 9.66
CA THR A 342 43.76 6.49 10.28
C THR A 342 42.63 7.38 9.75
N PHE A 343 42.73 8.72 9.87
CA PHE A 343 41.58 9.58 9.55
C PHE A 343 41.43 9.92 8.05
N SER A 344 42.52 10.20 7.33
CA SER A 344 42.46 10.41 5.88
C SER A 344 42.14 9.12 5.13
N GLY A 345 42.68 7.98 5.59
CA GLY A 345 42.29 6.65 5.12
C GLY A 345 40.78 6.42 5.24
N PHE A 346 40.19 6.76 6.40
CA PHE A 346 38.74 6.71 6.60
C PHE A 346 37.97 7.59 5.60
N LEU A 347 38.42 8.82 5.33
CA LEU A 347 37.76 9.71 4.36
C LEU A 347 37.87 9.17 2.93
N TRP A 348 39.00 8.58 2.55
CA TRP A 348 39.17 7.90 1.27
C TRP A 348 38.24 6.70 1.13
N ASP A 349 38.11 5.89 2.19
CA ASP A 349 37.18 4.76 2.22
C ASP A 349 35.72 5.22 2.09
N VAL A 350 35.32 6.25 2.83
CA VAL A 350 33.97 6.84 2.75
C VAL A 350 33.69 7.36 1.34
N SER A 351 34.66 8.05 0.74
CA SER A 351 34.54 8.54 -0.64
C SER A 351 34.38 7.38 -1.62
N TRP A 352 35.27 6.39 -1.54
CA TRP A 352 35.27 5.23 -2.44
C TRP A 352 33.95 4.44 -2.37
N TRP A 353 33.48 4.10 -1.17
CA TRP A 353 32.21 3.41 -0.98
C TRP A 353 31.00 4.22 -1.45
N SER A 354 31.06 5.54 -1.31
CA SER A 354 30.02 6.43 -1.84
C SER A 354 29.93 6.39 -3.37
N VAL A 355 31.07 6.33 -4.08
CA VAL A 355 31.06 6.14 -5.55
C VAL A 355 30.57 4.75 -5.95
N VAL A 356 31.02 3.70 -5.24
CA VAL A 356 30.54 2.33 -5.49
C VAL A 356 29.01 2.27 -5.38
N PHE A 357 28.42 2.84 -4.33
CA PHE A 357 26.97 2.94 -4.17
C PHE A 357 26.31 3.64 -5.38
N VAL A 358 26.87 4.78 -5.81
CA VAL A 358 26.36 5.55 -6.95
C VAL A 358 26.39 4.76 -8.26
N MET A 359 27.37 3.88 -8.44
CA MET A 359 27.50 3.05 -9.63
C MET A 359 26.63 1.80 -9.61
N VAL A 360 26.38 1.22 -8.44
CA VAL A 360 25.59 -0.01 -8.29
C VAL A 360 24.09 0.24 -8.26
N ILE A 361 23.64 1.29 -7.55
CA ILE A 361 22.23 1.42 -7.16
C ILE A 361 21.28 1.56 -8.36
N ARG A 362 21.72 2.20 -9.45
CA ARG A 362 20.88 2.41 -10.64
C ARG A 362 20.75 1.14 -11.49
N PRO A 363 21.85 0.48 -11.93
CA PRO A 363 21.75 -0.83 -12.59
C PRO A 363 20.97 -1.85 -11.78
N LEU A 364 21.17 -1.87 -10.45
CA LEU A 364 20.44 -2.77 -9.56
C LEU A 364 18.93 -2.48 -9.55
N ALA A 365 18.53 -1.21 -9.48
CA ALA A 365 17.12 -0.82 -9.57
C ALA A 365 16.49 -1.16 -10.94
N ASP A 366 17.26 -1.08 -12.02
CA ASP A 366 16.79 -1.42 -13.37
C ASP A 366 16.59 -2.95 -13.54
N LEU A 367 17.41 -3.78 -12.89
CA LEU A 367 17.27 -5.26 -12.87
C LEU A 367 16.10 -5.75 -12.01
N PHE A 368 15.76 -5.02 -10.94
CA PHE A 368 14.73 -5.37 -9.95
C PHE A 368 13.67 -4.27 -9.77
N PRO A 369 12.87 -3.95 -10.80
CA PRO A 369 11.96 -2.79 -10.80
C PRO A 369 10.79 -2.88 -9.81
N LYS A 370 10.50 -4.07 -9.26
CA LYS A 370 9.46 -4.29 -8.24
C LYS A 370 9.89 -3.96 -6.81
N ILE A 371 11.18 -3.73 -6.58
CA ILE A 371 11.71 -3.39 -5.25
C ILE A 371 11.71 -1.86 -5.11
N GLY A 372 10.65 -1.30 -4.55
CA GLY A 372 10.53 0.14 -4.31
C GLY A 372 11.68 0.74 -3.49
N LEU A 373 12.30 -0.03 -2.60
CA LEU A 373 13.49 0.38 -1.85
C LEU A 373 14.66 0.79 -2.76
N LEU A 374 14.89 0.06 -3.87
CA LEU A 374 15.94 0.38 -4.82
C LEU A 374 15.65 1.70 -5.54
N GLY A 375 14.39 1.96 -5.88
CA GLY A 375 13.94 3.24 -6.42
C GLY A 375 14.24 4.41 -5.47
N LYS A 376 14.06 4.23 -4.16
CA LYS A 376 14.47 5.23 -3.16
C LYS A 376 16.00 5.34 -3.04
N GLY A 377 16.72 4.23 -3.09
CA GLY A 377 18.19 4.26 -3.15
C GLY A 377 18.72 5.09 -4.32
N VAL A 378 18.08 5.01 -5.50
CA VAL A 378 18.42 5.83 -6.66
C VAL A 378 18.25 7.33 -6.36
N SER A 379 17.28 7.72 -5.53
CA SER A 379 17.11 9.13 -5.13
C SER A 379 18.25 9.66 -4.25
N LEU A 380 18.92 8.78 -3.49
CA LEU A 380 20.08 9.11 -2.67
C LEU A 380 21.38 9.23 -3.47
N ARG A 381 21.40 8.74 -4.72
CA ARG A 381 22.58 8.73 -5.60
C ARG A 381 23.24 10.12 -5.70
N LYS A 382 22.44 11.18 -5.77
CA LYS A 382 22.96 12.55 -5.84
C LYS A 382 23.73 12.95 -4.57
N ALA A 383 23.19 12.65 -3.40
CA ALA A 383 23.79 13.01 -2.12
C ALA A 383 25.14 12.29 -1.91
N PHE A 384 25.19 10.98 -2.16
CA PHE A 384 26.43 10.20 -2.08
C PHE A 384 27.47 10.61 -3.14
N GLY A 385 27.02 10.97 -4.36
CA GLY A 385 27.92 11.50 -5.39
C GLY A 385 28.56 12.83 -4.99
N ILE A 386 27.79 13.73 -4.37
CA ILE A 386 28.30 14.98 -3.81
C ILE A 386 29.30 14.70 -2.70
N LEU A 387 28.94 13.85 -1.72
CA LEU A 387 29.80 13.49 -0.58
C LEU A 387 31.17 12.98 -1.03
N SER A 388 31.20 12.02 -1.97
CA SER A 388 32.47 11.49 -2.48
C SER A 388 33.30 12.57 -3.17
N SER A 389 32.69 13.28 -4.13
CA SER A 389 33.40 14.26 -4.94
C SER A 389 33.94 15.40 -4.07
N SER A 390 33.18 15.79 -3.05
CA SER A 390 33.55 16.86 -2.15
C SER A 390 34.72 16.46 -1.24
N ILE A 391 34.77 15.22 -0.74
CA ILE A 391 35.93 14.71 0.01
C ILE A 391 37.21 14.78 -0.85
N VAL A 392 37.15 14.29 -2.09
CA VAL A 392 38.32 14.32 -2.99
C VAL A 392 38.77 15.74 -3.29
N VAL A 393 37.84 16.64 -3.62
CA VAL A 393 38.16 18.06 -3.87
C VAL A 393 38.76 18.72 -2.64
N THR A 394 38.28 18.40 -1.44
CA THR A 394 38.82 18.94 -0.18
C THR A 394 40.27 18.58 0.01
N ILE A 395 40.61 17.31 -0.21
CA ILE A 395 41.98 16.80 -0.09
C ILE A 395 42.89 17.46 -1.15
N LEU A 396 42.40 17.63 -2.38
CA LEU A 396 43.17 18.27 -3.45
C LEU A 396 43.46 19.74 -3.16
N PHE A 397 42.45 20.51 -2.77
CA PHE A 397 42.59 21.94 -2.48
C PHE A 397 43.24 22.23 -1.12
N GLY A 398 43.18 21.30 -0.16
CA GLY A 398 43.93 21.42 1.09
C GLY A 398 45.43 21.62 0.84
N GLY A 399 45.99 20.90 -0.15
CA GLY A 399 47.39 21.01 -0.54
C GLY A 399 47.72 22.37 -1.18
N PHE A 400 46.76 22.95 -1.90
CA PHE A 400 46.89 24.29 -2.49
C PHE A 400 47.00 25.38 -1.43
N LEU A 401 46.17 25.33 -0.38
CA LEU A 401 46.13 26.37 0.67
C LEU A 401 47.40 26.41 1.54
N LEU A 402 48.19 25.35 1.51
CA LEU A 402 49.36 25.20 2.38
C LEU A 402 50.65 25.65 1.70
N ASP A 403 50.81 25.34 0.42
CA ASP A 403 51.96 25.73 -0.38
C ASP A 403 51.59 25.89 -1.86
N THR A 404 51.80 27.09 -2.39
CA THR A 404 51.56 27.42 -3.82
C THR A 404 52.46 26.60 -4.75
N ASN A 405 53.66 26.20 -4.30
CA ASN A 405 54.54 25.35 -5.10
C ASN A 405 54.00 23.92 -5.21
N THR A 406 53.34 23.40 -4.18
CA THR A 406 52.67 22.10 -4.21
C THR A 406 51.58 22.04 -5.31
N PHE A 407 50.89 23.15 -5.55
CA PHE A 407 49.93 23.27 -6.65
C PHE A 407 50.57 23.39 -8.02
N LEU A 408 51.59 24.23 -8.19
CA LEU A 408 52.31 24.31 -9.46
C LEU A 408 52.96 22.97 -9.82
N ASN A 409 53.49 22.27 -8.82
CA ASN A 409 54.03 20.90 -8.94
C ASN A 409 52.97 19.89 -9.41
N TYR A 410 51.67 20.14 -9.17
CA TYR A 410 50.59 19.27 -9.62
C TYR A 410 50.48 19.20 -11.15
N PHE A 411 50.82 20.28 -11.85
CA PHE A 411 50.75 20.38 -13.32
C PHE A 411 52.07 20.06 -14.03
N THR A 412 53.09 19.63 -13.28
CA THR A 412 54.39 19.26 -13.87
C THR A 412 54.30 17.93 -14.61
N SER A 413 55.06 17.81 -15.71
CA SER A 413 55.11 16.62 -16.56
C SER A 413 55.46 15.33 -15.79
N HIS A 414 56.29 15.45 -14.74
CA HIS A 414 56.65 14.33 -13.88
C HIS A 414 55.45 13.72 -13.15
N LYS A 415 54.46 14.52 -12.72
CA LYS A 415 53.23 14.06 -12.03
C LYS A 415 52.12 13.57 -12.98
N TRP A 416 52.33 13.71 -14.29
CA TRP A 416 51.46 13.24 -15.38
C TRP A 416 52.22 12.27 -16.30
N SER A 417 53.06 11.41 -15.72
CA SER A 417 53.80 10.39 -16.47
C SER A 417 53.17 9.02 -16.27
N LEU A 418 53.50 8.05 -17.13
CA LEU A 418 53.13 6.64 -16.92
C LEU A 418 53.84 6.04 -15.70
N ASN A 419 54.97 6.63 -15.28
CA ASN A 419 55.76 6.21 -14.13
C ASN A 419 55.29 6.85 -12.80
N SER A 420 54.46 7.89 -12.87
CA SER A 420 53.71 8.46 -11.74
C SER A 420 52.22 8.11 -11.90
N PRO A 421 51.36 8.30 -10.90
CA PRO A 421 50.00 7.78 -11.00
C PRO A 421 49.11 8.69 -11.86
N LEU A 422 49.28 8.66 -13.18
CA LEU A 422 48.40 9.28 -14.20
C LEU A 422 46.93 8.97 -13.91
N ILE A 423 46.66 7.72 -13.53
CA ILE A 423 45.32 7.21 -13.21
C ILE A 423 44.75 7.95 -11.98
N SER A 424 45.58 8.27 -10.99
CA SER A 424 45.15 9.06 -9.82
C SER A 424 44.74 10.47 -10.19
N ARG A 425 45.51 11.10 -11.09
CA ARG A 425 45.20 12.46 -11.54
C ARG A 425 43.92 12.52 -12.37
N LEU A 426 43.68 11.52 -13.22
CA LEU A 426 42.42 11.39 -13.95
C LEU A 426 41.22 11.26 -13.01
N SER A 427 41.36 10.46 -11.95
CA SER A 427 40.34 10.32 -10.91
C SER A 427 40.02 11.65 -10.22
N GLU A 428 41.06 12.37 -9.82
CA GLU A 428 40.96 13.65 -9.11
C GLU A 428 40.30 14.75 -9.96
N VAL A 429 40.71 14.88 -11.23
CA VAL A 429 40.14 15.89 -12.15
C VAL A 429 38.68 15.57 -12.48
N THR A 430 38.36 14.29 -12.66
CA THR A 430 36.98 13.88 -12.96
C THR A 430 36.05 14.08 -11.76
N ALA A 431 36.51 13.87 -10.53
CA ALA A 431 35.74 14.18 -9.32
C ALA A 431 35.30 15.66 -9.25
N LEU A 432 36.19 16.59 -9.63
CA LEU A 432 35.88 18.02 -9.67
C LEU A 432 34.76 18.34 -10.67
N ILE A 433 34.83 17.73 -11.85
CA ILE A 433 33.80 17.85 -12.89
C ILE A 433 32.44 17.32 -12.39
N LEU A 434 32.43 16.25 -11.59
CA LEU A 434 31.20 15.70 -11.01
C LEU A 434 30.60 16.57 -9.93
N LEU A 435 31.43 17.14 -9.07
CA LEU A 435 30.95 18.06 -8.04
C LEU A 435 30.28 19.28 -8.68
N LEU A 436 30.92 19.85 -9.71
CA LEU A 436 30.38 20.96 -10.48
C LEU A 436 29.09 20.59 -11.21
N THR A 437 29.01 19.43 -11.84
CA THR A 437 27.77 19.00 -12.55
C THR A 437 26.64 18.53 -11.62
N SER A 438 26.86 18.46 -10.31
CA SER A 438 25.88 17.97 -9.33
C SER A 438 24.99 19.05 -8.72
N ASN A 439 25.22 20.34 -8.99
CA ASN A 439 24.39 21.43 -8.49
C ASN A 439 23.46 22.01 -9.59
N THR A 440 22.31 22.53 -9.16
CA THR A 440 21.26 23.01 -10.06
C THR A 440 21.72 24.18 -10.92
N PHE A 441 22.53 25.07 -10.35
CA PHE A 441 23.07 26.24 -11.05
C PHE A 441 23.94 25.83 -12.24
N SER A 442 24.90 24.93 -12.04
CA SER A 442 25.79 24.43 -13.09
C SER A 442 25.04 23.61 -14.15
N GLN A 443 24.00 22.87 -13.76
CA GLN A 443 23.16 22.15 -14.72
C GLN A 443 22.39 23.10 -15.65
N ILE A 444 21.93 24.24 -15.13
CA ILE A 444 21.29 25.29 -15.92
C ILE A 444 22.30 25.89 -16.90
N GLN A 445 23.50 26.24 -16.43
CA GLN A 445 24.54 26.84 -17.27
C GLN A 445 25.06 25.91 -18.38
N LEU A 446 25.26 24.63 -18.07
CA LEU A 446 25.77 23.64 -19.02
C LEU A 446 24.71 23.13 -20.01
N GLY A 447 23.43 23.44 -19.80
CA GLY A 447 22.33 23.06 -20.69
C GLY A 447 22.34 21.56 -21.04
N ILE A 448 22.19 21.19 -22.31
CA ILE A 448 22.10 19.79 -22.73
C ILE A 448 23.41 19.00 -22.46
N TRP A 449 24.54 19.69 -22.30
CA TRP A 449 25.86 19.07 -22.13
C TRP A 449 26.11 18.52 -20.73
N TRP A 450 25.36 18.96 -19.70
CA TRP A 450 25.61 18.50 -18.32
C TRP A 450 25.51 16.97 -18.21
N LYS A 451 24.56 16.34 -18.91
CA LYS A 451 24.40 14.87 -18.90
C LYS A 451 25.56 14.14 -19.58
N ARG A 452 26.16 14.75 -20.62
CA ARG A 452 27.33 14.18 -21.32
C ARG A 452 28.56 14.28 -20.43
N ILE A 453 28.77 15.44 -19.82
CA ILE A 453 29.87 15.71 -18.89
C ILE A 453 29.76 14.82 -17.65
N GLN A 454 28.56 14.64 -17.09
CA GLN A 454 28.35 13.79 -15.93
C GLN A 454 28.72 12.31 -16.19
N ARG A 455 28.68 11.82 -17.44
CA ARG A 455 29.16 10.46 -17.76
C ARG A 455 30.66 10.29 -17.54
N LEU A 456 31.43 11.36 -17.42
CA LEU A 456 32.82 11.27 -16.99
C LEU A 456 32.95 10.73 -15.54
N SER A 457 31.83 10.59 -14.80
CA SER A 457 31.82 9.88 -13.51
C SER A 457 32.29 8.45 -13.62
N TYR A 458 32.07 7.82 -14.78
CA TYR A 458 32.55 6.47 -15.02
C TYR A 458 34.07 6.42 -15.11
N VAL A 459 34.68 7.45 -15.69
CA VAL A 459 36.14 7.59 -15.70
C VAL A 459 36.65 7.70 -14.26
N TYR A 460 36.04 8.57 -13.44
CA TYR A 460 36.35 8.72 -12.02
C TYR A 460 36.32 7.38 -11.27
N PHE A 461 35.24 6.62 -11.42
CA PHE A 461 35.08 5.33 -10.76
C PHE A 461 36.09 4.28 -11.25
N ILE A 462 36.29 4.17 -12.56
CA ILE A 462 37.21 3.18 -13.14
C ILE A 462 38.65 3.50 -12.73
N SER A 463 39.08 4.76 -12.83
CA SER A 463 40.41 5.17 -12.42
C SER A 463 40.63 4.97 -10.91
N GLY A 464 39.64 5.36 -10.09
CA GLY A 464 39.67 5.12 -8.64
C GLY A 464 39.77 3.64 -8.30
N GLY A 465 39.04 2.79 -9.02
CA GLY A 465 39.02 1.35 -8.80
C GLY A 465 40.32 0.67 -9.18
N ILE A 466 40.96 1.09 -10.27
CA ILE A 466 42.30 0.58 -10.64
C ILE A 466 43.31 0.92 -9.55
N ILE A 467 43.32 2.17 -9.05
CA ILE A 467 44.24 2.59 -7.98
C ILE A 467 43.98 1.79 -6.72
N ALA A 468 42.74 1.74 -6.25
CA ALA A 468 42.37 0.99 -5.06
C ALA A 468 42.69 -0.51 -5.23
N GLY A 469 42.57 -1.05 -6.45
CA GLY A 469 42.92 -2.42 -6.81
C GLY A 469 44.43 -2.71 -6.80
N ILE A 470 45.28 -1.72 -7.07
CA ILE A 470 46.73 -1.87 -6.91
C ILE A 470 47.08 -2.07 -5.43
N TYR A 471 46.43 -1.32 -4.53
CA TYR A 471 46.70 -1.42 -3.09
C TYR A 471 45.97 -2.57 -2.39
N ALA A 472 44.79 -2.97 -2.89
CA ALA A 472 43.94 -3.99 -2.27
C ALA A 472 43.23 -4.89 -3.32
N PRO A 473 43.98 -5.68 -4.11
CA PRO A 473 43.44 -6.39 -5.28
C PRO A 473 42.32 -7.38 -4.92
N LEU A 474 42.49 -8.14 -3.83
CA LEU A 474 41.53 -9.15 -3.37
C LEU A 474 40.20 -8.53 -2.89
N LYS A 475 40.20 -7.27 -2.48
CA LYS A 475 38.99 -6.57 -2.03
C LYS A 475 38.30 -5.82 -3.17
N VAL A 476 39.06 -5.16 -4.02
CA VAL A 476 38.53 -4.18 -4.98
C VAL A 476 38.13 -4.82 -6.31
N TYR A 477 38.93 -5.74 -6.86
CA TYR A 477 38.61 -6.35 -8.16
C TYR A 477 37.29 -7.15 -8.18
N PRO A 478 36.90 -7.90 -7.13
CA PRO A 478 35.58 -8.53 -7.09
C PRO A 478 34.43 -7.51 -7.16
N ILE A 479 34.56 -6.38 -6.45
CA ILE A 479 33.53 -5.32 -6.45
C ILE A 479 33.43 -4.69 -7.85
N MET A 480 34.56 -4.37 -8.48
CA MET A 480 34.58 -3.83 -9.84
C MET A 480 33.92 -4.80 -10.83
N SER A 481 34.24 -6.09 -10.76
CA SER A 481 33.62 -7.12 -11.59
C SER A 481 32.10 -7.17 -11.41
N VAL A 482 31.60 -7.12 -10.17
CA VAL A 482 30.15 -7.07 -9.89
C VAL A 482 29.51 -5.82 -10.50
N VAL A 483 30.12 -4.64 -10.34
CA VAL A 483 29.59 -3.40 -10.93
C VAL A 483 29.52 -3.49 -12.45
N ILE A 484 30.57 -4.01 -13.10
CA ILE A 484 30.62 -4.19 -14.55
C ILE A 484 29.53 -5.17 -15.01
N ILE A 485 29.38 -6.32 -14.35
CA ILE A 485 28.36 -7.32 -14.66
C ILE A 485 26.96 -6.71 -14.53
N LEU A 486 26.65 -6.03 -13.42
CA LEU A 486 25.36 -5.38 -13.20
C LEU A 486 25.07 -4.36 -14.29
N TRP A 487 26.08 -3.61 -14.73
CA TRP A 487 25.94 -2.61 -15.77
C TRP A 487 25.67 -3.23 -17.15
N ILE A 488 26.39 -4.29 -17.51
CA ILE A 488 26.15 -5.06 -18.74
C ILE A 488 24.73 -5.63 -18.73
N LEU A 489 24.30 -6.27 -17.63
CA LEU A 489 22.96 -6.85 -17.52
C LEU A 489 21.86 -5.78 -17.63
N ALA A 490 22.06 -4.61 -17.01
CA ALA A 490 21.13 -3.49 -17.10
C ALA A 490 21.06 -2.91 -18.53
N GLN A 491 22.20 -2.80 -19.22
CA GLN A 491 22.27 -2.34 -20.61
C GLN A 491 21.57 -3.29 -21.59
N LEU A 492 21.65 -4.60 -21.32
CA LEU A 492 20.92 -5.65 -22.03
C LEU A 492 19.42 -5.70 -21.69
N ARG A 493 18.93 -4.82 -20.81
CA ARG A 493 17.52 -4.71 -20.37
C ARG A 493 16.94 -6.02 -19.81
N ILE A 494 17.78 -6.86 -19.21
CA ILE A 494 17.35 -8.11 -18.56
C ILE A 494 16.55 -7.77 -17.30
N LYS A 495 15.39 -8.41 -17.10
CA LYS A 495 14.58 -8.26 -15.87
C LYS A 495 14.57 -9.58 -15.12
N LEU A 496 15.29 -9.65 -14.00
CA LEU A 496 15.48 -10.90 -13.25
C LEU A 496 14.30 -11.22 -12.33
N TRP A 497 13.50 -10.22 -11.94
CA TRP A 497 12.30 -10.42 -11.12
C TRP A 497 11.08 -9.74 -11.76
N LYS A 498 10.31 -10.54 -12.53
CA LYS A 498 9.13 -10.08 -13.29
C LYS A 498 7.91 -9.87 -12.44
#